data_AF-A0A370GJW6-F1
#
_entry.id   AF-A0A370GJW6-F1
#
_cell.length_a   1.000
_cell.length_b   1.000
_cell.length_c   1.000
_cell.angle_alpha   90.00
_cell.angle_beta   90.00
_cell.angle_gamma   90.00
#
_symmetry.space_group_name_H-M   'P 1'
#
loop_
_entity.id
_entity.type
_entity.pdbx_description
1 polymer ?
#
loop_
_entity_poly.entity_id
_entity_poly.type
_entity_poly.pdbx_seq_one_letter_code
_entity_poly.pdbx_strand_id
1 'polypeptide(L)'
;MKNKNLQIFMAFLLFIVIGYSIFASANPDAKESITYFPIDKEAIFLKASNSITIKENVNQGSYSAQWKMESELNQRAYLRQDIGFLYSNGILAAKMNKWGQNVSFLKNESTYTSNESSLLQSVGLHYAEIHGKGNGEITSAQRMSQDQIYAIQSKWSRPSSFRVPSSNEEKQWKNIIDQLIQQKVDYWEGKTLEKLPLQKQNNYIFLLTEIPSYNDKPLPGFTKSQSDTIIGNLWEGLYKNYFLGIKLKNGTIEDPLGSTVPIIFLDKNRRELLVAFLTKSGESIELKQKIPAY
;
A
#
# COMPACT_ATOMS: atom_id res chain seq x y z
N MET A 1 -1.82 28.53 57.76
CA MET A 1 -0.65 28.31 56.87
C MET A 1 -0.67 26.96 56.14
N LYS A 2 -1.14 25.85 56.75
CA LYS A 2 -1.19 24.51 56.11
C LYS A 2 -1.97 24.44 54.78
N ASN A 3 -3.11 25.15 54.67
CA ASN A 3 -3.97 25.08 53.48
C ASN A 3 -3.41 25.80 52.24
N LYS A 4 -2.64 26.89 52.42
CA LYS A 4 -2.04 27.61 51.28
C LYS A 4 -0.94 26.79 50.61
N ASN A 5 -0.10 26.12 51.40
CA ASN A 5 0.95 25.24 50.86
C ASN A 5 0.35 24.03 50.15
N LEU A 6 -0.77 23.48 50.65
CA LEU A 6 -1.50 22.40 50.00
C LEU A 6 -2.14 22.85 48.68
N GLN A 7 -2.73 24.06 48.63
CA GLN A 7 -3.30 24.63 47.40
C GLN A 7 -2.23 24.90 46.34
N ILE A 8 -1.07 25.43 46.74
CA ILE A 8 0.08 25.65 45.84
C ILE A 8 0.60 24.32 45.30
N PHE A 9 0.71 23.30 46.16
CA PHE A 9 1.13 21.95 45.75
C PHE A 9 0.13 21.32 44.76
N MET A 10 -1.17 21.43 45.02
CA MET A 10 -2.20 20.91 44.11
C MET A 10 -2.22 21.66 42.77
N ALA A 11 -2.04 22.97 42.76
CA ALA A 11 -1.93 23.76 41.53
C ALA A 11 -0.70 23.37 40.70
N PHE A 12 0.43 23.12 41.36
CA PHE A 12 1.65 22.65 40.70
C PHE A 12 1.47 21.26 40.10
N LEU A 13 0.83 20.35 40.82
CA LEU A 13 0.55 18.99 40.34
C LEU A 13 -0.41 19.00 39.13
N LEU A 14 -1.44 19.87 39.16
CA LEU A 14 -2.34 20.08 38.03
C LEU A 14 -1.58 20.60 36.80
N PHE A 15 -0.64 21.53 36.99
CA PHE A 15 0.17 22.08 35.90
C PHE A 15 1.07 21.01 35.27
N ILE A 16 1.64 20.09 36.07
CA ILE A 16 2.41 18.94 35.56
C ILE A 16 1.51 18.00 34.77
N VAL A 17 0.31 17.68 35.26
CA VAL A 17 -0.62 16.78 34.56
C VAL A 17 -1.10 17.38 33.24
N ILE A 18 -1.40 18.68 33.21
CA ILE A 18 -1.77 19.38 31.97
C ILE A 18 -0.57 19.43 31.01
N GLY A 19 0.62 19.77 31.50
CA GLY A 19 1.84 19.79 30.69
C GLY A 19 2.18 18.42 30.10
N TYR A 20 2.06 17.36 30.89
CA TYR A 20 2.24 15.98 30.43
C TYR A 20 1.16 15.57 29.41
N SER A 21 -0.09 15.97 29.64
CA SER A 21 -1.19 15.67 28.71
C SER A 21 -1.00 16.37 27.36
N ILE A 22 -0.54 17.64 27.36
CA ILE A 22 -0.19 18.38 26.15
C ILE A 22 1.03 17.75 25.47
N PHE A 23 2.07 17.38 26.21
CA PHE A 23 3.27 16.74 25.64
C PHE A 23 2.97 15.35 25.05
N ALA A 24 2.12 14.56 25.72
CA ALA A 24 1.68 13.25 25.26
C ALA A 24 0.76 13.35 24.03
N SER A 25 -0.02 14.42 23.90
CA SER A 25 -0.87 14.67 22.73
C SER A 25 -0.18 15.44 21.59
N ALA A 26 0.95 16.11 21.86
CA ALA A 26 1.78 16.79 20.87
C ALA A 26 2.74 15.85 20.12
N ASN A 27 2.81 14.58 20.52
CA ASN A 27 3.45 13.51 19.76
C ASN A 27 2.41 12.55 19.18
N PRO A 28 1.47 12.98 18.31
CA PRO A 28 0.95 12.03 17.35
C PRO A 28 2.18 11.59 16.54
N ASP A 29 2.53 10.30 16.57
CA ASP A 29 3.67 9.75 15.83
C ASP A 29 3.81 10.52 14.51
N ALA A 30 4.88 11.30 14.35
CA ALA A 30 5.12 12.04 13.11
C ALA A 30 5.24 11.00 12.01
N LYS A 31 4.14 10.75 11.29
CA LYS A 31 4.11 9.80 10.19
C LYS A 31 4.80 10.49 9.05
N GLU A 32 6.07 10.15 8.86
CA GLU A 32 6.85 10.63 7.72
C GLU A 32 6.07 10.36 6.43
N SER A 33 5.92 11.41 5.63
CA SER A 33 5.12 11.38 4.42
C SER A 33 5.97 10.98 3.22
N ILE A 34 5.50 10.02 2.44
CA ILE A 34 6.07 9.75 1.12
C ILE A 34 5.79 10.97 0.24
N THR A 35 6.86 11.63 -0.21
CA THR A 35 6.83 12.75 -1.14
C THR A 35 7.72 12.40 -2.32
N TYR A 36 7.23 12.52 -3.55
CA TYR A 36 8.06 12.26 -4.71
C TYR A 36 9.09 13.38 -4.92
N PHE A 37 10.35 12.99 -5.07
CA PHE A 37 11.42 13.84 -5.56
C PHE A 37 12.01 13.27 -6.85
N PRO A 38 12.69 14.08 -7.70
CA PRO A 38 13.37 13.57 -8.88
C PRO A 38 14.25 12.35 -8.57
N ILE A 39 14.24 11.36 -9.47
CA ILE A 39 14.97 10.11 -9.26
C ILE A 39 16.48 10.36 -9.30
N ASP A 40 17.16 9.93 -8.25
CA ASP A 40 18.61 9.88 -8.16
C ASP A 40 19.16 8.76 -9.06
N LYS A 41 20.14 9.09 -9.90
CA LYS A 41 20.72 8.11 -10.85
C LYS A 41 21.74 7.17 -10.20
N GLU A 42 22.29 7.54 -9.05
CA GLU A 42 23.32 6.79 -8.34
C GLU A 42 22.74 5.91 -7.24
N ALA A 43 21.56 6.26 -6.70
CA ALA A 43 20.89 5.47 -5.68
C ALA A 43 20.04 4.35 -6.28
N ILE A 44 20.48 3.10 -6.06
CA ILE A 44 19.90 1.92 -6.67
C ILE A 44 19.54 0.91 -5.59
N PHE A 45 18.31 0.39 -5.66
CA PHE A 45 17.89 -0.72 -4.82
C PHE A 45 18.59 -2.01 -5.29
N LEU A 46 19.49 -2.52 -4.45
CA LEU A 46 20.13 -3.82 -4.62
C LEU A 46 19.13 -4.96 -4.40
N LYS A 47 18.15 -4.74 -3.52
CA LYS A 47 17.07 -5.68 -3.21
C LYS A 47 15.77 -4.95 -2.96
N ALA A 48 14.68 -5.51 -3.48
CA ALA A 48 13.31 -5.10 -3.23
C ALA A 48 12.45 -6.36 -3.35
N SER A 49 11.92 -6.84 -2.24
CA SER A 49 11.25 -8.13 -2.20
C SER A 49 10.00 -8.08 -1.33
N ASN A 50 9.00 -8.81 -1.81
CA ASN A 50 7.75 -9.10 -1.12
C ASN A 50 7.58 -10.62 -1.17
N SER A 51 7.18 -11.24 -0.06
CA SER A 51 6.96 -12.68 -0.03
C SER A 51 5.83 -13.04 0.92
N ILE A 52 4.94 -13.90 0.44
CA ILE A 52 3.86 -14.51 1.19
C ILE A 52 4.16 -16.01 1.31
N THR A 53 4.16 -16.52 2.53
CA THR A 53 4.32 -17.95 2.82
C THR A 53 3.15 -18.43 3.65
N ILE A 54 2.46 -19.47 3.20
CA ILE A 54 1.37 -20.07 3.98
C ILE A 54 1.97 -21.00 5.03
N LYS A 55 1.68 -20.71 6.29
CA LYS A 55 1.92 -21.60 7.43
C LYS A 55 0.64 -22.36 7.74
N GLU A 56 0.78 -23.66 7.92
CA GLU A 56 -0.27 -24.50 8.47
C GLU A 56 -0.54 -24.08 9.92
N ASN A 57 -1.77 -23.70 10.22
CA ASN A 57 -2.21 -23.59 11.61
C ASN A 57 -2.87 -24.93 11.98
N VAL A 58 -2.26 -25.64 12.93
CA VAL A 58 -2.60 -27.05 13.25
C VAL A 58 -4.01 -27.18 13.87
N ASN A 59 -4.62 -26.07 14.29
CA ASN A 59 -5.92 -26.05 14.93
C ASN A 59 -6.92 -25.17 14.15
N GLN A 60 -8.05 -25.76 13.76
CA GLN A 60 -9.33 -25.08 13.44
C GLN A 60 -9.48 -24.38 12.08
N GLY A 61 -9.36 -25.13 10.98
CA GLY A 61 -10.04 -24.76 9.72
C GLY A 61 -9.65 -23.39 9.12
N SER A 62 -8.43 -22.93 9.39
CA SER A 62 -7.88 -21.68 8.91
C SER A 62 -6.41 -21.85 8.52
N TYR A 63 -5.89 -20.93 7.71
CA TYR A 63 -4.48 -20.82 7.39
C TYR A 63 -3.92 -19.49 7.91
N SER A 64 -2.61 -19.45 8.16
CA SER A 64 -1.90 -18.20 8.47
C SER A 64 -0.87 -17.90 7.39
N ALA A 65 -1.00 -16.77 6.72
CA ALA A 65 -0.04 -16.25 5.76
C ALA A 65 1.00 -15.37 6.47
N GLN A 66 2.26 -15.75 6.41
CA GLN A 66 3.36 -14.86 6.75
C GLN A 66 3.67 -13.97 5.57
N TRP A 67 3.51 -12.66 5.77
CA TRP A 67 3.80 -11.65 4.77
C TRP A 67 5.05 -10.87 5.19
N LYS A 68 6.04 -10.82 4.30
CA LYS A 68 7.35 -10.26 4.56
C LYS A 68 7.78 -9.31 3.44
N MET A 69 8.35 -8.18 3.82
CA MET A 69 8.97 -7.22 2.93
C MET A 69 10.43 -6.97 3.35
N GLU A 70 11.33 -6.96 2.38
CA GLU A 70 12.74 -6.63 2.58
C GLU A 70 13.27 -5.77 1.43
N SER A 71 14.03 -4.73 1.75
CA SER A 71 14.70 -3.89 0.76
C SER A 71 16.09 -3.43 1.19
N GLU A 72 16.97 -3.29 0.21
CA GLU A 72 18.35 -2.85 0.40
C GLU A 72 18.71 -1.84 -0.70
N LEU A 73 19.25 -0.70 -0.29
CA LEU A 73 19.76 0.35 -1.16
C LEU A 73 21.29 0.29 -1.14
N ASN A 74 21.94 0.60 -2.25
CA ASN A 74 23.40 0.61 -2.38
C ASN A 74 24.11 1.65 -1.49
N GLN A 75 23.35 2.49 -0.79
CA GLN A 75 23.85 3.49 0.16
C GLN A 75 22.86 3.69 1.31
N ARG A 76 23.29 4.40 2.35
CA ARG A 76 22.36 4.90 3.38
C ARG A 76 21.59 6.09 2.83
N ALA A 77 20.29 6.13 3.06
CA ALA A 77 19.45 7.25 2.67
C ALA A 77 19.09 8.10 3.90
N TYR A 78 18.77 9.39 3.68
CA TYR A 78 18.31 10.27 4.75
C TYR A 78 17.08 9.68 5.43
N LEU A 79 16.09 9.30 4.62
CA LEU A 79 14.90 8.58 5.03
C LEU A 79 14.70 7.35 4.15
N ARG A 80 14.36 6.23 4.76
CA ARG A 80 13.85 5.02 4.10
C ARG A 80 12.45 4.75 4.56
N GLN A 81 11.58 4.34 3.64
CA GLN A 81 10.23 3.93 3.95
C GLN A 81 9.77 2.82 3.00
N ASP A 82 9.33 1.72 3.59
CA ASP A 82 8.72 0.60 2.90
C ASP A 82 7.25 0.53 3.31
N ILE A 83 6.35 0.67 2.33
CA ILE A 83 4.92 0.49 2.53
C ILE A 83 4.40 -0.65 1.67
N GLY A 84 3.40 -1.36 2.17
CA GLY A 84 2.79 -2.44 1.42
C GLY A 84 1.31 -2.60 1.70
N PHE A 85 0.66 -3.27 0.76
CA PHE A 85 -0.72 -3.70 0.82
C PHE A 85 -0.77 -5.21 0.60
N LEU A 86 -1.60 -5.90 1.38
CA LEU A 86 -1.95 -7.30 1.17
C LEU A 86 -3.45 -7.37 0.89
N TYR A 87 -3.79 -7.86 -0.30
CA TYR A 87 -5.15 -8.07 -0.75
C TYR A 87 -5.51 -9.55 -0.64
N SER A 88 -6.72 -9.83 -0.17
CA SER A 88 -7.36 -11.15 -0.23
C SER A 88 -8.56 -11.05 -1.15
N ASN A 89 -8.55 -11.79 -2.27
CA ASN A 89 -9.62 -11.78 -3.27
C ASN A 89 -10.00 -10.36 -3.74
N GLY A 90 -9.00 -9.49 -3.93
CA GLY A 90 -9.19 -8.10 -4.37
C GLY A 90 -9.61 -7.10 -3.28
N ILE A 91 -9.71 -7.54 -2.01
CA ILE A 91 -10.03 -6.68 -0.86
C ILE A 91 -8.80 -6.46 0.01
N LEU A 92 -8.56 -5.23 0.45
CA LEU A 92 -7.44 -4.90 1.32
C LEU A 92 -7.60 -5.57 2.69
N ALA A 93 -6.76 -6.56 2.95
CA ALA A 93 -6.80 -7.39 4.14
C ALA A 93 -5.78 -6.95 5.21
N ALA A 94 -4.63 -6.44 4.78
CA ALA A 94 -3.63 -5.87 5.67
C ALA A 94 -2.79 -4.80 4.96
N LYS A 95 -2.12 -3.96 5.76
CA LYS A 95 -1.14 -2.98 5.29
C LYS A 95 0.10 -3.02 6.17
N MET A 96 1.24 -2.66 5.60
CA MET A 96 2.53 -2.68 6.28
C MET A 96 3.24 -1.35 6.07
N ASN A 97 3.90 -0.83 7.12
CA ASN A 97 4.76 0.34 7.05
C ASN A 97 5.99 0.10 7.91
N LYS A 98 7.18 0.36 7.35
CA LYS A 98 8.44 0.41 8.08
C LYS A 98 9.23 1.59 7.55
N TRP A 99 9.75 2.41 8.44
CA TRP A 99 10.65 3.50 8.07
C TRP A 99 11.88 3.49 8.96
N GLY A 100 12.91 4.21 8.52
CA GLY A 100 14.13 4.45 9.27
C GLY A 100 14.97 5.56 8.65
N GLN A 101 15.73 6.27 9.47
CA GLN A 101 16.64 7.33 9.03
C GLN A 101 18.08 6.83 8.98
N ASN A 102 18.86 7.30 8.00
CA ASN A 102 20.27 6.94 7.83
C ASN A 102 20.52 5.42 7.79
N VAL A 103 19.63 4.68 7.12
CA VAL A 103 19.72 3.22 6.93
C VAL A 103 19.74 2.87 5.46
N SER A 104 20.41 1.76 5.13
CA SER A 104 20.43 1.19 3.77
C SER A 104 19.55 -0.06 3.65
N PHE A 105 19.03 -0.60 4.75
CA PHE A 105 18.26 -1.84 4.78
C PHE A 105 17.00 -1.68 5.63
N LEU A 106 15.87 -2.17 5.11
CA LEU A 106 14.63 -2.32 5.86
C LEU A 106 14.10 -3.75 5.71
N LYS A 107 13.50 -4.22 6.81
CA LYS A 107 12.80 -5.50 6.88
C LYS A 107 11.57 -5.34 7.75
N ASN A 108 10.45 -5.91 7.29
CA ASN A 108 9.23 -5.96 8.07
C ASN A 108 8.45 -7.24 7.76
N GLU A 109 7.73 -7.74 8.76
CA GLU A 109 6.99 -8.99 8.70
C GLU A 109 5.65 -8.84 9.42
N SER A 110 4.63 -9.51 8.92
CA SER A 110 3.30 -9.57 9.52
C SER A 110 2.66 -10.92 9.28
N THR A 111 1.61 -11.24 10.03
CA THR A 111 0.82 -12.45 9.83
C THR A 111 -0.62 -12.06 9.53
N TYR A 112 -1.19 -12.64 8.48
CA TYR A 112 -2.60 -12.57 8.15
C TYR A 112 -3.22 -13.96 8.33
N THR A 113 -4.41 -14.05 8.90
CA THR A 113 -5.12 -15.33 9.10
C THR A 113 -6.45 -15.27 8.38
N SER A 114 -6.81 -16.36 7.70
CA SER A 114 -8.09 -16.50 7.01
C SER A 114 -8.61 -17.92 7.13
N ASN A 115 -9.93 -18.06 7.14
CA ASN A 115 -10.66 -19.33 7.09
C ASN A 115 -11.28 -19.60 5.71
N GLU A 116 -11.02 -18.73 4.72
CA GLU A 116 -11.54 -18.84 3.36
C GLU A 116 -10.43 -19.09 2.34
N SER A 117 -10.68 -19.98 1.38
CA SER A 117 -9.82 -20.11 0.19
C SER A 117 -9.73 -18.78 -0.54
N SER A 118 -8.51 -18.35 -0.87
CA SER A 118 -8.27 -17.00 -1.37
C SER A 118 -7.03 -16.92 -2.24
N LEU A 119 -7.08 -15.99 -3.19
CA LEU A 119 -5.89 -15.44 -3.83
C LEU A 119 -5.40 -14.28 -2.96
N LEU A 120 -4.20 -14.44 -2.40
CA LEU A 120 -3.48 -13.38 -1.71
C LEU A 120 -2.55 -12.69 -2.70
N GLN A 121 -2.61 -11.36 -2.77
CA GLN A 121 -1.72 -10.55 -3.60
C GLN A 121 -1.13 -9.44 -2.75
N SER A 122 0.19 -9.36 -2.70
CA SER A 122 0.89 -8.25 -2.07
C SER A 122 1.54 -7.36 -3.09
N VAL A 123 1.52 -6.06 -2.82
CA VAL A 123 2.23 -5.04 -3.57
C VAL A 123 2.85 -4.07 -2.59
N GLY A 124 4.11 -3.70 -2.82
CA GLY A 124 4.84 -2.79 -1.96
C GLY A 124 5.66 -1.77 -2.74
N LEU A 125 5.86 -0.62 -2.12
CA LEU A 125 6.80 0.41 -2.51
C LEU A 125 7.95 0.43 -1.51
N HIS A 126 9.17 0.43 -2.03
CA HIS A 126 10.38 0.70 -1.30
C HIS A 126 10.89 2.06 -1.74
N TYR A 127 10.97 2.99 -0.80
CA TYR A 127 11.26 4.39 -1.06
C TYR A 127 12.47 4.86 -0.25
N ALA A 128 13.25 5.74 -0.85
CA ALA A 128 14.39 6.40 -0.24
C ALA A 128 14.38 7.88 -0.60
N GLU A 129 14.53 8.73 0.41
CA GLU A 129 14.83 10.15 0.25
C GLU A 129 16.33 10.36 0.46
N ILE A 130 16.95 11.07 -0.47
CA ILE A 130 18.39 11.28 -0.52
C ILE A 130 18.65 12.78 -0.50
N HIS A 131 19.51 13.20 0.42
CA HIS A 131 19.94 14.59 0.51
C HIS A 131 21.32 14.72 -0.11
N GLY A 132 21.43 15.54 -1.16
CA GLY A 132 22.68 15.77 -1.88
C GLY A 132 23.76 16.40 -1.01
N LYS A 133 25.02 16.09 -1.31
CA LYS A 133 26.16 16.76 -0.68
C LYS A 133 26.42 18.11 -1.38
N GLY A 134 25.92 19.20 -0.80
CA GLY A 134 26.44 20.55 -1.05
C GLY A 134 25.43 21.61 -1.48
N ASN A 135 24.42 21.27 -2.28
CA ASN A 135 23.45 22.24 -2.84
C ASN A 135 22.05 22.19 -2.17
N GLY A 136 21.82 21.27 -1.24
CA GLY A 136 20.51 21.09 -0.58
C GLY A 136 19.45 20.44 -1.47
N GLU A 137 19.84 19.87 -2.61
CA GLU A 137 18.92 19.15 -3.49
C GLU A 137 18.46 17.85 -2.83
N ILE A 138 17.15 17.61 -2.87
CA ILE A 138 16.51 16.39 -2.38
C ILE A 138 16.11 15.57 -3.60
N THR A 139 16.63 14.34 -3.67
CA THR A 139 16.31 13.35 -4.70
C THR A 139 15.67 12.13 -4.05
N SER A 140 15.14 11.23 -4.86
CA SER A 140 14.59 9.97 -4.35
C SER A 140 15.06 8.76 -5.14
N ALA A 141 14.96 7.59 -4.51
CA ALA A 141 14.98 6.32 -5.21
C ALA A 141 13.73 5.53 -4.86
N GLN A 142 13.20 4.79 -5.83
CA GLN A 142 12.03 3.96 -5.63
C GLN A 142 12.16 2.63 -6.36
N ARG A 143 11.63 1.57 -5.76
CA ARG A 143 11.43 0.27 -6.42
C ARG A 143 10.17 -0.38 -5.86
N MET A 144 9.39 -1.03 -6.70
CA MET A 144 8.22 -1.78 -6.24
C MET A 144 8.54 -3.26 -6.14
N SER A 145 7.76 -3.99 -5.35
CA SER A 145 7.78 -5.45 -5.30
C SER A 145 6.37 -5.99 -5.19
N GLN A 146 6.18 -7.23 -5.62
CA GLN A 146 4.90 -7.92 -5.53
C GLN A 146 5.08 -9.40 -5.24
N ASP A 147 4.04 -10.01 -4.71
CA ASP A 147 3.93 -11.46 -4.63
C ASP A 147 2.47 -11.90 -4.72
N GLN A 148 2.22 -13.15 -5.13
CA GLN A 148 0.87 -13.71 -5.12
C GLN A 148 0.84 -15.22 -4.86
N ILE A 149 -0.13 -15.67 -4.08
CA ILE A 149 -0.31 -17.09 -3.76
C ILE A 149 -1.78 -17.42 -3.61
N TYR A 150 -2.21 -18.54 -4.21
CA TYR A 150 -3.48 -19.16 -3.90
C TYR A 150 -3.32 -19.95 -2.62
N ALA A 151 -4.15 -19.67 -1.61
CA ALA A 151 -4.22 -20.39 -0.35
C ALA A 151 -5.58 -21.11 -0.30
N ILE A 152 -5.55 -22.43 -0.25
CA ILE A 152 -6.74 -23.27 -0.28
C ILE A 152 -7.02 -23.77 1.12
N GLN A 153 -8.17 -23.37 1.66
CA GLN A 153 -8.69 -23.91 2.89
C GLN A 153 -9.67 -25.04 2.58
N SER A 154 -9.33 -26.25 3.00
CA SER A 154 -10.19 -27.44 2.89
C SER A 154 -10.56 -27.93 4.29
N LYS A 155 -11.81 -28.39 4.45
CA LYS A 155 -12.23 -29.12 5.66
C LYS A 155 -11.74 -30.58 5.65
N TRP A 156 -11.33 -31.08 4.49
CA TRP A 156 -11.08 -32.51 4.23
C TRP A 156 -9.60 -32.82 3.96
N SER A 157 -8.77 -31.80 3.80
CA SER A 157 -7.32 -31.94 3.54
C SER A 157 -6.55 -30.81 4.23
N ARG A 158 -5.22 -30.99 4.36
CA ARG A 158 -4.35 -29.93 4.87
C ARG A 158 -4.45 -28.71 3.97
N PRO A 159 -4.37 -27.48 4.52
CA PRO A 159 -4.30 -26.27 3.71
C PRO A 159 -3.17 -26.40 2.69
N SER A 160 -3.50 -26.23 1.42
CA SER A 160 -2.52 -26.25 0.32
C SER A 160 -2.35 -24.85 -0.23
N SER A 161 -1.20 -24.59 -0.85
CA SER A 161 -0.96 -23.30 -1.48
C SER A 161 -0.08 -23.43 -2.71
N PHE A 162 -0.34 -22.61 -3.71
CA PHE A 162 0.38 -22.64 -4.98
C PHE A 162 0.39 -21.26 -5.63
N ARG A 163 1.44 -20.97 -6.41
CA ARG A 163 1.53 -19.73 -7.21
C ARG A 163 1.12 -19.97 -8.65
N VAL A 164 1.62 -21.07 -9.21
CA VAL A 164 1.31 -21.54 -10.56
C VAL A 164 0.70 -22.93 -10.42
N PRO A 165 -0.51 -23.17 -10.95
CA PRO A 165 -1.16 -24.45 -10.80
C PRO A 165 -0.41 -25.52 -11.61
N SER A 166 -0.05 -26.59 -10.93
CA SER A 166 0.68 -27.76 -11.46
C SER A 166 -0.24 -28.98 -11.62
N SER A 167 -1.29 -29.09 -10.79
CA SER A 167 -2.26 -30.20 -10.83
C SER A 167 -3.62 -29.76 -11.40
N ASN A 168 -4.47 -30.74 -11.76
CA ASN A 168 -5.84 -30.45 -12.21
C ASN A 168 -6.68 -29.82 -11.09
N GLU A 169 -6.47 -30.23 -9.84
CA GLU A 169 -7.15 -29.67 -8.68
C GLU A 169 -6.75 -28.20 -8.47
N GLU A 170 -5.46 -27.86 -8.57
CA GLU A 170 -4.99 -26.48 -8.46
C GLU A 170 -5.54 -25.60 -9.60
N LYS A 171 -5.64 -26.14 -10.83
CA LYS A 171 -6.28 -25.43 -11.95
C LYS A 171 -7.76 -25.15 -11.69
N GLN A 172 -8.48 -26.12 -11.13
CA GLN A 172 -9.88 -25.95 -10.75
C GLN A 172 -10.05 -24.88 -9.67
N TRP A 173 -9.25 -24.93 -8.61
CA TRP A 173 -9.27 -23.93 -7.55
C TRP A 173 -8.94 -22.53 -8.06
N LYS A 174 -7.90 -22.41 -8.90
CA LYS A 174 -7.56 -21.16 -9.57
C LYS A 174 -8.76 -20.61 -10.33
N ASN A 175 -9.39 -21.42 -11.17
CA ASN A 175 -10.54 -20.99 -11.97
C ASN A 175 -11.72 -20.53 -11.09
N ILE A 176 -12.05 -21.28 -10.02
CA ILE A 176 -13.12 -20.91 -9.09
C ILE A 176 -12.81 -19.58 -8.41
N ILE A 177 -11.62 -19.42 -7.84
CA ILE A 177 -11.21 -18.22 -7.13
C ILE A 177 -11.19 -17.02 -8.08
N ASP A 178 -10.59 -17.18 -9.26
CA ASP A 178 -10.49 -16.12 -10.25
C ASP A 178 -11.88 -15.69 -10.77
N GLN A 179 -12.80 -16.63 -11.01
CA GLN A 179 -14.16 -16.30 -11.41
C GLN A 179 -14.89 -15.50 -10.34
N LEU A 180 -14.74 -15.88 -9.07
CA LEU A 180 -15.33 -15.13 -7.94
C LEU A 180 -14.72 -13.73 -7.81
N ILE A 181 -13.41 -13.60 -8.02
CA ILE A 181 -12.72 -12.31 -8.01
C ILE A 181 -13.19 -11.46 -9.19
N GLN A 182 -13.27 -12.03 -10.40
CA GLN A 182 -13.68 -11.30 -11.58
C GLN A 182 -15.11 -10.79 -11.44
N GLN A 183 -16.04 -11.59 -10.93
CA GLN A 183 -17.41 -11.13 -10.65
C GLN A 183 -17.45 -9.95 -9.67
N LYS A 184 -16.60 -9.97 -8.64
CA LYS A 184 -16.47 -8.87 -7.68
C LYS A 184 -15.87 -7.63 -8.35
N VAL A 185 -14.79 -7.79 -9.10
CA VAL A 185 -14.14 -6.71 -9.85
C VAL A 185 -15.11 -6.10 -10.84
N ASP A 186 -15.85 -6.89 -11.62
CA ASP A 186 -16.86 -6.40 -12.58
C ASP A 186 -17.97 -5.62 -11.88
N TYR A 187 -18.45 -6.10 -10.73
CA TYR A 187 -19.44 -5.39 -9.92
C TYR A 187 -18.89 -4.04 -9.42
N TRP A 188 -17.65 -4.00 -8.93
CA TRP A 188 -17.00 -2.78 -8.42
C TRP A 188 -16.63 -1.82 -9.53
N GLU A 189 -16.11 -2.32 -10.65
CA GLU A 189 -15.90 -1.58 -11.88
C GLU A 189 -17.20 -0.95 -12.32
N GLY A 190 -18.30 -1.71 -12.39
CA GLY A 190 -19.62 -1.18 -12.72
C GLY A 190 -20.02 -0.02 -11.80
N LYS A 191 -19.89 -0.19 -10.48
CA LYS A 191 -20.22 0.87 -9.50
C LYS A 191 -19.31 2.09 -9.57
N THR A 192 -18.05 1.89 -9.93
CA THR A 192 -17.05 2.95 -10.05
C THR A 192 -17.16 3.68 -11.38
N LEU A 193 -17.45 2.94 -12.47
CA LEU A 193 -17.58 3.41 -13.84
C LEU A 193 -18.99 3.88 -14.21
N GLU A 194 -20.04 3.57 -13.45
CA GLU A 194 -21.36 4.20 -13.57
C GLU A 194 -21.24 5.74 -13.54
N LYS A 195 -20.22 6.26 -12.85
CA LYS A 195 -19.89 7.69 -12.83
C LYS A 195 -18.91 8.14 -13.91
N LEU A 196 -18.27 7.20 -14.62
CA LEU A 196 -17.12 7.42 -15.51
C LEU A 196 -17.16 6.62 -16.85
N PRO A 197 -18.29 6.60 -17.59
CA PRO A 197 -18.46 5.71 -18.75
C PRO A 197 -17.49 5.97 -19.92
N LEU A 198 -16.99 7.20 -20.08
CA LEU A 198 -16.05 7.58 -21.15
C LEU A 198 -14.60 7.10 -20.91
N GLN A 199 -14.30 6.54 -19.72
CA GLN A 199 -12.94 6.22 -19.34
C GLN A 199 -12.49 4.84 -19.83
N LYS A 200 -13.38 3.85 -19.95
CA LYS A 200 -12.95 2.46 -20.29
C LYS A 200 -12.32 2.35 -21.69
N GLN A 201 -12.80 3.11 -22.67
CA GLN A 201 -12.29 3.04 -24.05
C GLN A 201 -11.00 3.87 -24.26
N ASN A 202 -10.87 4.98 -23.55
CA ASN A 202 -9.81 5.96 -23.74
C ASN A 202 -8.63 5.80 -22.78
N ASN A 203 -8.65 4.80 -21.91
CA ASN A 203 -7.60 4.58 -20.92
C ASN A 203 -6.97 3.20 -21.07
N TYR A 204 -5.70 3.08 -20.67
CA TYR A 204 -5.16 1.81 -20.22
C TYR A 204 -5.60 1.58 -18.77
N ILE A 205 -6.01 0.35 -18.45
CA ILE A 205 -6.55 -0.01 -17.13
C ILE A 205 -5.61 -1.00 -16.49
N PHE A 206 -5.25 -0.74 -15.23
CA PHE A 206 -4.40 -1.60 -14.42
C PHE A 206 -4.97 -1.73 -13.03
N LEU A 207 -4.80 -2.89 -12.40
CA LEU A 207 -4.91 -2.98 -10.94
C LEU A 207 -3.60 -2.50 -10.30
N LEU A 208 -3.68 -1.93 -9.10
CA LEU A 208 -2.48 -1.55 -8.35
C LEU A 208 -1.49 -2.72 -8.19
N THR A 209 -2.00 -3.95 -8.08
CA THR A 209 -1.21 -5.19 -7.98
C THR A 209 -0.42 -5.53 -9.24
N GLU A 210 -0.68 -4.87 -10.38
CA GLU A 210 0.01 -5.08 -11.66
C GLU A 210 1.09 -4.03 -11.94
N ILE A 211 1.06 -2.90 -11.23
CA ILE A 211 1.97 -1.77 -11.42
C ILE A 211 3.45 -2.15 -11.24
N PRO A 212 3.84 -3.06 -10.31
CA PRO A 212 5.25 -3.45 -10.16
C PRO A 212 5.85 -4.09 -11.42
N SER A 213 5.03 -4.56 -12.37
CA SER A 213 5.51 -5.02 -13.68
C SER A 213 6.19 -3.91 -14.50
N TYR A 214 5.97 -2.64 -14.16
CA TYR A 214 6.56 -1.45 -14.80
C TYR A 214 7.82 -0.92 -14.08
N ASN A 215 8.41 -1.70 -13.16
CA ASN A 215 9.70 -1.36 -12.56
C ASN A 215 10.80 -1.15 -13.62
N ASP A 216 10.86 -2.03 -14.61
CA ASP A 216 11.96 -2.11 -15.57
C ASP A 216 11.50 -1.86 -17.04
N LYS A 217 10.22 -1.49 -17.23
CA LYS A 217 9.64 -1.10 -18.53
C LYS A 217 8.73 0.13 -18.36
N PRO A 218 8.61 1.00 -19.37
CA PRO A 218 7.75 2.17 -19.24
C PRO A 218 6.26 1.82 -19.23
N LEU A 219 5.46 2.70 -18.63
CA LEU A 219 4.02 2.73 -18.81
C LEU A 219 3.69 2.99 -20.30
N PRO A 220 2.58 2.45 -20.82
CA PRO A 220 2.22 2.62 -22.23
C PRO A 220 2.11 4.10 -22.63
N GLY A 221 2.82 4.49 -23.69
CA GLY A 221 2.84 5.86 -24.21
C GLY A 221 3.82 6.82 -23.52
N PHE A 222 4.64 6.33 -22.58
CA PHE A 222 5.61 7.13 -21.83
C PHE A 222 7.04 6.60 -21.98
N THR A 223 8.02 7.43 -21.67
CA THR A 223 9.40 6.99 -21.44
C THR A 223 9.56 6.41 -20.03
N LYS A 224 10.68 5.76 -19.76
CA LYS A 224 10.93 5.20 -18.41
C LYS A 224 10.98 6.29 -17.34
N SER A 225 11.69 7.38 -17.60
CA SER A 225 11.78 8.52 -16.67
C SER A 225 10.41 9.15 -16.40
N GLN A 226 9.57 9.34 -17.42
CA GLN A 226 8.20 9.83 -17.24
C GLN A 226 7.36 8.85 -16.42
N SER A 227 7.50 7.55 -16.68
CA SER A 227 6.80 6.50 -15.95
C SER A 227 7.18 6.51 -14.47
N ASP A 228 8.46 6.71 -14.16
CA ASP A 228 8.95 6.77 -12.79
C ASP A 228 8.37 7.96 -12.02
N THR A 229 8.28 9.13 -12.67
CA THR A 229 7.57 10.29 -12.11
C THR A 229 6.09 10.02 -11.89
N ILE A 230 5.40 9.41 -12.87
CA ILE A 230 3.98 9.10 -12.76
C ILE A 230 3.73 8.11 -11.61
N ILE A 231 4.54 7.07 -11.50
CA ILE A 231 4.45 6.04 -10.45
C ILE A 231 4.79 6.62 -9.08
N GLY A 232 5.80 7.48 -8.98
CA GLY A 232 6.16 8.13 -7.71
C GLY A 232 5.01 8.99 -7.17
N ASN A 233 4.42 9.83 -8.02
CA ASN A 233 3.24 10.64 -7.68
C ASN A 233 2.01 9.78 -7.33
N LEU A 234 1.81 8.66 -8.05
CA LEU A 234 0.74 7.70 -7.76
C LEU A 234 0.88 7.16 -6.33
N TRP A 235 2.08 6.75 -5.95
CA TRP A 235 2.34 6.19 -4.62
C TRP A 235 2.26 7.23 -3.51
N GLU A 236 2.71 8.46 -3.73
CA GLU A 236 2.47 9.58 -2.83
C GLU A 236 0.97 9.80 -2.61
N GLY A 237 0.18 9.81 -3.70
CA GLY A 237 -1.27 9.95 -3.65
C GLY A 237 -1.95 8.81 -2.89
N LEU A 238 -1.54 7.56 -3.15
CA LEU A 238 -2.03 6.37 -2.46
C LEU A 238 -1.65 6.39 -0.98
N TYR A 239 -0.44 6.82 -0.63
CA TYR A 239 -0.04 6.93 0.77
C TYR A 239 -0.96 7.89 1.53
N LYS A 240 -1.18 9.08 0.97
CA LYS A 240 -1.98 10.15 1.60
C LYS A 240 -3.46 9.81 1.68
N ASN A 241 -4.04 9.23 0.63
CA ASN A 241 -5.49 9.12 0.47
C ASN A 241 -6.06 7.69 0.59
N TYR A 242 -5.19 6.69 0.71
CA TYR A 242 -5.59 5.30 0.87
C TYR A 242 -4.85 4.65 2.05
N PHE A 243 -3.53 4.74 2.13
CA PHE A 243 -2.76 4.11 3.21
C PHE A 243 -3.04 4.70 4.60
N LEU A 244 -3.00 6.04 4.73
CA LEU A 244 -3.18 6.73 6.01
C LEU A 244 -4.63 6.71 6.50
N GLY A 245 -5.58 6.73 5.57
CA GLY A 245 -7.01 6.82 5.82
C GLY A 245 -7.72 7.38 4.59
N ILE A 246 -8.99 7.02 4.41
CA ILE A 246 -9.79 7.45 3.26
C ILE A 246 -10.73 8.56 3.73
N LYS A 247 -10.58 9.77 3.19
CA LYS A 247 -11.50 10.87 3.47
C LYS A 247 -12.79 10.71 2.66
N LEU A 248 -13.90 10.52 3.35
CA LEU A 248 -15.24 10.39 2.76
C LEU A 248 -15.85 11.77 2.45
N LYS A 249 -16.92 11.79 1.63
CA LYS A 249 -17.62 13.04 1.24
C LYS A 249 -18.18 13.84 2.42
N ASN A 250 -18.60 13.16 3.49
CA ASN A 250 -19.07 13.81 4.72
C ASN A 250 -17.93 14.40 5.57
N GLY A 251 -16.68 14.29 5.12
CA GLY A 251 -15.48 14.78 5.81
C GLY A 251 -14.87 13.81 6.83
N THR A 252 -15.51 12.68 7.13
CA THR A 252 -14.95 11.68 8.06
C THR A 252 -13.84 10.86 7.39
N ILE A 253 -12.95 10.28 8.20
CA ILE A 253 -11.87 9.40 7.72
C ILE A 253 -12.23 7.95 8.06
N GLU A 254 -12.28 7.10 7.03
CA GLU A 254 -12.48 5.65 7.14
C GLU A 254 -11.14 4.91 7.11
N ASP A 255 -11.04 3.81 7.85
CA ASP A 255 -9.90 2.88 7.74
C ASP A 255 -9.93 2.19 6.37
N PRO A 256 -8.82 2.17 5.61
CA PRO A 256 -8.80 1.52 4.30
C PRO A 256 -9.03 0.02 4.32
N LEU A 257 -8.84 -0.68 5.44
CA LEU A 257 -9.06 -2.13 5.50
C LEU A 257 -10.50 -2.50 5.11
N GLY A 258 -10.63 -3.46 4.20
CA GLY A 258 -11.91 -3.84 3.60
C GLY A 258 -12.26 -3.09 2.31
N SER A 259 -11.47 -2.10 1.90
CA SER A 259 -11.62 -1.43 0.61
C SER A 259 -11.11 -2.30 -0.54
N THR A 260 -11.58 -2.04 -1.75
CA THR A 260 -11.13 -2.78 -2.94
C THR A 260 -9.72 -2.37 -3.34
N VAL A 261 -9.04 -3.24 -4.10
CA VAL A 261 -7.81 -2.88 -4.81
C VAL A 261 -8.06 -1.65 -5.70
N PRO A 262 -7.17 -0.63 -5.67
CA PRO A 262 -7.30 0.50 -6.56
C PRO A 262 -7.14 0.11 -8.04
N ILE A 263 -8.06 0.63 -8.86
CA ILE A 263 -8.03 0.55 -10.31
C ILE A 263 -7.43 1.85 -10.84
N ILE A 264 -6.46 1.73 -11.73
CA ILE A 264 -5.71 2.84 -12.30
C ILE A 264 -6.08 2.99 -13.77
N PHE A 265 -6.58 4.16 -14.13
CA PHE A 265 -6.93 4.56 -15.48
C PHE A 265 -5.88 5.56 -15.98
N LEU A 266 -5.10 5.15 -16.97
CA LEU A 266 -4.08 5.98 -17.60
C LEU A 266 -4.59 6.48 -18.95
N ASP A 267 -4.78 7.79 -19.10
CA ASP A 267 -5.32 8.39 -20.33
C ASP A 267 -4.39 8.10 -21.50
N LYS A 268 -4.93 7.50 -22.57
CA LYS A 268 -4.18 7.23 -23.81
C LYS A 268 -3.66 8.51 -24.46
N ASN A 269 -4.28 9.66 -24.17
CA ASN A 269 -3.82 10.98 -24.62
C ASN A 269 -2.78 11.62 -23.69
N ARG A 270 -2.37 10.91 -22.64
CA ARG A 270 -1.30 11.29 -21.70
C ARG A 270 -1.57 12.56 -20.89
N ARG A 271 -2.84 12.88 -20.60
CA ARG A 271 -3.21 14.10 -19.86
C ARG A 271 -3.37 13.86 -18.36
N GLU A 272 -3.82 12.67 -17.98
CA GLU A 272 -4.15 12.36 -16.59
C GLU A 272 -4.05 10.87 -16.28
N LEU A 273 -3.90 10.60 -14.99
CA LEU A 273 -4.06 9.31 -14.37
C LEU A 273 -5.17 9.44 -13.32
N LEU A 274 -6.12 8.52 -13.33
CA LEU A 274 -7.17 8.42 -12.33
C LEU A 274 -7.00 7.14 -11.54
N VAL A 275 -7.26 7.21 -10.24
CA VAL A 275 -7.28 6.07 -9.34
C VAL A 275 -8.66 5.98 -8.76
N ALA A 276 -9.29 4.82 -8.83
CA ALA A 276 -10.61 4.62 -8.27
C ALA A 276 -10.72 3.32 -7.48
N PHE A 277 -11.50 3.35 -6.41
CA PHE A 277 -11.76 2.20 -5.54
C PHE A 277 -13.06 2.39 -4.77
N LEU A 278 -13.56 1.29 -4.20
CA LEU A 278 -14.66 1.30 -3.24
C LEU A 278 -14.12 1.14 -1.83
N THR A 279 -14.65 1.94 -0.91
CA THR A 279 -14.38 1.80 0.52
C THR A 279 -15.09 0.56 1.08
N LYS A 280 -14.79 0.19 2.34
CA LYS A 280 -15.50 -0.91 3.01
C LYS A 280 -16.99 -0.61 3.15
N SER A 281 -17.36 0.66 3.33
CA SER A 281 -18.76 1.13 3.34
C SER A 281 -19.43 1.16 1.96
N GLY A 282 -18.68 0.89 0.88
CA GLY A 282 -19.19 0.92 -0.50
C GLY A 282 -19.21 2.31 -1.12
N GLU A 283 -18.61 3.31 -0.48
CA GLU A 283 -18.42 4.63 -1.07
C GLU A 283 -17.38 4.55 -2.19
N SER A 284 -17.67 5.17 -3.33
CA SER A 284 -16.75 5.24 -4.47
C SER A 284 -15.88 6.48 -4.37
N ILE A 285 -14.57 6.25 -4.38
CA ILE A 285 -13.53 7.28 -4.29
C ILE A 285 -12.82 7.38 -5.64
N GLU A 286 -12.50 8.60 -6.03
CA GLU A 286 -11.73 8.93 -7.22
C GLU A 286 -10.62 9.91 -6.84
N LEU A 287 -9.38 9.57 -7.22
CA LEU A 287 -8.21 10.43 -7.08
C LEU A 287 -7.68 10.77 -8.46
N LYS A 288 -7.33 12.03 -8.68
CA LYS A 288 -6.89 12.53 -9.98
C LYS A 288 -5.47 13.06 -9.90
N GLN A 289 -4.62 12.56 -10.78
CA GLN A 289 -3.27 13.04 -11.01
C GLN A 289 -3.20 13.64 -12.42
N LYS A 290 -2.83 14.91 -12.53
CA LYS A 290 -2.49 15.51 -13.82
C LYS A 290 -1.11 15.05 -14.26
N ILE A 291 -0.98 14.71 -15.54
CA ILE A 291 0.32 14.39 -16.14
C ILE A 291 0.81 15.67 -16.85
N PRO A 292 1.99 16.20 -16.50
CA PRO A 292 2.56 17.34 -17.20
C PRO A 292 2.69 17.07 -18.69
N ALA A 293 2.48 18.09 -19.52
CA ALA A 293 2.79 17.98 -20.94
C ALA A 293 4.31 17.84 -21.11
N TYR A 294 4.73 16.86 -21.91
CA TYR A 294 6.12 16.61 -22.28
C TYR A 294 6.31 16.80 -23.78
#